data_AF-A0A5Q0LAX7-F1
#
_entry.id   AF-A0A5Q0LAX7-F1
#
_cell.length_a   1.000
_cell.length_b   1.000
_cell.length_c   1.000
_cell.angle_alpha   90.00
_cell.angle_beta   90.00
_cell.angle_gamma   90.00
#
_symmetry.space_group_name_H-M   'P 1'
#
loop_
_entity.id
_entity.type
_entity.pdbx_description
1 polymer ?
#
loop_
_entity_poly.entity_id
_entity_poly.type
_entity_poly.pdbx_seq_one_letter_code
_entity_poly.pdbx_strand_id
1 'polypeptide(L)'
;MTVFARLILPTLDLEAGPLACPICKQVDGLVVSVDVEDRSETPAFMSCDTGHRWADAQMTRGLAVEIFELMKDKYPETLELSVIE
;
A
#
# COMPACT_ATOMS: atom_id res chain seq x y z
N MET A 1 -6.04 3.47 19.93
CA MET A 1 -4.96 2.58 19.47
C MET A 1 -5.12 2.46 17.98
N THR A 2 -4.31 3.19 17.23
CA THR A 2 -4.37 3.16 15.77
C THR A 2 -3.34 2.15 15.28
N VAL A 3 -3.79 1.21 14.43
CA VAL A 3 -2.91 0.20 13.87
C VAL A 3 -2.47 0.67 12.49
N PHE A 4 -1.17 0.85 12.34
CA PHE A 4 -0.54 1.14 11.05
C PHE A 4 0.09 -0.13 10.51
N ALA A 5 -0.08 -0.37 9.22
CA ALA A 5 0.59 -1.45 8.52
C ALA A 5 1.38 -0.90 7.34
N ARG A 6 2.53 -1.51 7.07
CA ARG A 6 3.22 -1.38 5.79
C ARG A 6 3.02 -2.69 5.06
N LEU A 7 2.43 -2.61 3.88
CA LEU A 7 2.13 -3.76 3.06
C LEU A 7 2.96 -3.73 1.79
N ILE A 8 3.76 -4.77 1.59
CA ILE A 8 4.43 -5.02 0.32
C ILE A 8 3.38 -5.57 -0.65
N LEU A 9 3.10 -4.79 -1.69
CA LEU A 9 2.11 -5.14 -2.69
C LEU A 9 2.69 -6.14 -3.69
N PRO A 10 1.87 -7.12 -4.14
CA PRO A 10 2.18 -7.80 -5.39
C PRO A 10 2.15 -6.80 -6.55
N THR A 11 2.61 -7.21 -7.72
CA THR A 11 2.35 -6.43 -8.93
C THR A 11 0.84 -6.30 -9.14
N LEU A 12 0.36 -5.08 -9.25
CA LEU A 12 -1.06 -4.76 -9.45
C LEU A 12 -1.25 -4.11 -10.80
N ASP A 13 -2.07 -4.73 -11.64
CA ASP A 13 -2.58 -4.12 -12.87
C ASP A 13 -3.91 -3.44 -12.55
N LEU A 14 -3.89 -2.10 -12.53
CA LEU A 14 -5.06 -1.27 -12.32
C LEU A 14 -5.66 -0.86 -13.68
N GLU A 15 -6.84 -0.26 -13.67
CA GLU A 15 -7.53 0.15 -14.91
C GLU A 15 -6.69 1.09 -15.79
N ALA A 16 -5.89 1.98 -15.19
CA ALA A 16 -5.02 2.88 -15.94
C ALA A 16 -3.63 2.29 -16.27
N GLY A 17 -3.41 1.02 -15.96
CA GLY A 17 -2.15 0.30 -16.16
C GLY A 17 -1.51 -0.19 -14.87
N PRO A 18 -0.28 -0.74 -14.95
CA PRO A 18 0.42 -1.27 -13.79
C PRO A 18 0.72 -0.16 -12.79
N LEU A 19 0.49 -0.45 -11.51
CA LEU A 19 0.94 0.40 -10.43
C LEU A 19 2.47 0.46 -10.45
N ALA A 20 3.02 1.67 -10.62
CA ALA A 20 4.44 1.87 -10.81
C ALA A 20 4.94 3.09 -10.04
N CYS A 21 6.18 3.03 -9.57
CA CYS A 21 6.86 4.20 -9.04
C CYS A 21 6.92 5.29 -10.14
N PRO A 22 6.45 6.52 -9.88
CA PRO A 22 6.41 7.57 -10.90
C PRO A 22 7.82 8.01 -11.32
N ILE A 23 8.83 7.79 -10.47
CA ILE A 23 10.22 8.22 -10.69
C ILE A 23 11.05 7.12 -11.37
N CYS A 24 11.24 5.97 -10.72
CA CYS A 24 12.12 4.90 -11.24
C CYS A 24 11.40 3.79 -12.02
N LYS A 25 10.06 3.85 -12.14
CA LYS A 25 9.24 2.88 -12.89
C LYS A 25 9.26 1.44 -12.37
N GLN A 26 9.75 1.21 -11.16
CA GLN A 26 9.60 -0.06 -10.43
C GLN A 26 8.10 -0.40 -10.27
N VAL A 27 7.72 -1.67 -10.50
CA VAL A 27 6.32 -2.17 -10.46
C VAL A 27 6.11 -3.28 -9.42
N ASP A 28 7.19 -3.87 -8.94
CA ASP A 28 7.27 -4.91 -7.93
C ASP A 28 7.79 -4.34 -6.60
N GLY A 29 7.56 -5.01 -5.48
CA GLY A 29 8.08 -4.56 -4.18
C GLY A 29 7.57 -3.20 -3.71
N LEU A 30 6.49 -2.68 -4.31
CA LEU A 30 5.91 -1.41 -3.89
C LEU A 30 5.29 -1.55 -2.52
N VAL A 31 5.50 -0.58 -1.64
CA VAL A 31 4.97 -0.59 -0.29
C VAL A 31 3.89 0.47 -0.15
N VAL A 32 2.73 0.09 0.37
CA VAL A 32 1.67 1.02 0.78
C VAL A 32 1.64 1.14 2.30
N SER A 33 1.47 2.36 2.79
CA SER A 33 1.20 2.63 4.21
C SER A 33 -0.32 2.61 4.43
N VAL A 34 -0.77 1.82 5.40
CA VAL A 34 -2.17 1.57 5.70
C VAL A 34 -2.44 1.99 7.13
N ASP A 35 -3.40 2.89 7.31
CA ASP A 35 -4.11 3.03 8.58
C ASP A 35 -5.35 2.14 8.46
N VAL A 36 -5.42 1.07 9.27
CA VAL A 36 -6.46 0.04 9.08
C VAL A 36 -7.88 0.55 9.34
N GLU A 37 -8.02 1.73 9.95
CA GLU A 37 -9.29 2.37 10.24
C GLU A 37 -9.66 3.44 9.18
N ASP A 38 -8.71 3.89 8.35
CA ASP A 38 -8.94 4.94 7.34
C ASP A 38 -9.37 4.36 5.99
N ARG A 39 -10.68 4.32 5.78
CA ARG A 39 -11.30 3.88 4.53
C ARG A 39 -11.60 5.01 3.53
N SER A 40 -10.94 6.16 3.64
CA SER A 40 -11.22 7.30 2.77
C SER A 40 -10.77 7.07 1.32
N GLU A 41 -11.40 7.79 0.39
CA GLU A 41 -11.00 7.84 -1.04
C GLU A 41 -9.77 8.72 -1.28
N THR A 42 -9.11 9.19 -0.22
CA THR A 42 -7.90 10.00 -0.37
C THR A 42 -6.73 9.13 -0.86
N PRO A 43 -5.78 9.71 -1.61
CA PRO A 43 -4.58 9.00 -2.04
C PRO A 43 -3.83 8.34 -0.89
N ALA A 44 -3.47 7.07 -1.06
CA ALA A 44 -2.62 6.33 -0.14
C ALA A 44 -1.15 6.72 -0.35
N PHE A 45 -0.37 6.57 0.72
CA PHE A 45 1.06 6.87 0.69
C PHE A 45 1.85 5.62 0.30
N MET A 46 2.63 5.76 -0.77
CA MET A 46 3.37 4.70 -1.43
C MET A 46 4.87 4.92 -1.35
N SER A 47 5.64 3.84 -1.41
CA SER A 47 7.09 3.89 -1.59
C SER A 47 7.63 2.72 -2.41
N CYS A 48 8.79 2.89 -3.04
CA CYS A 48 9.54 1.80 -3.67
C CYS A 48 10.86 1.52 -2.93
N ASP A 49 11.54 0.43 -3.28
CA ASP A 49 12.79 0.01 -2.64
C ASP A 49 13.96 1.00 -2.85
N THR A 50 13.89 1.82 -3.90
CA THR A 50 14.87 2.90 -4.13
C THR A 50 14.65 4.09 -3.18
N GLY A 51 13.57 4.10 -2.40
CA GLY A 51 13.28 5.14 -1.41
C GLY A 51 12.43 6.31 -1.92
N HIS A 52 11.94 6.25 -3.16
CA HIS A 52 10.98 7.24 -3.66
C HIS A 52 9.64 7.08 -2.96
N ARG A 53 9.00 8.20 -2.64
CA ARG A 53 7.71 8.25 -1.94
C ARG A 53 6.72 9.12 -2.70
N TRP A 54 5.47 8.71 -2.79
CA TRP A 54 4.43 9.48 -3.46
C TRP A 54 3.05 9.19 -2.86
N ALA A 55 2.10 10.09 -3.10
CA ALA A 55 0.69 9.83 -2.88
C ALA A 55 0.08 9.38 -4.22
N ASP A 56 -0.53 8.19 -4.25
CA ASP A 56 -1.03 7.61 -5.49
C ASP A 56 -2.54 7.82 -5.63
N ALA A 57 -2.97 8.40 -6.76
CA ALA A 57 -4.38 8.68 -6.99
C ALA A 57 -5.21 7.44 -7.33
N GLN A 58 -4.58 6.35 -7.79
CA GLN A 58 -5.26 5.09 -8.11
C GLN A 58 -5.34 4.17 -6.89
N MET A 59 -4.36 4.25 -5.98
CA MET A 59 -4.38 3.56 -4.71
C MET A 59 -4.97 4.47 -3.63
N THR A 60 -6.26 4.36 -3.34
CA THR A 60 -6.88 5.08 -2.22
C THR A 60 -6.58 4.40 -0.88
N ARG A 61 -6.74 5.13 0.23
CA ARG A 61 -6.60 4.54 1.57
C ARG A 61 -7.60 3.42 1.82
N GLY A 62 -8.85 3.61 1.37
CA GLY A 62 -9.87 2.55 1.38
C GLY A 62 -9.45 1.29 0.63
N LEU A 63 -8.94 1.44 -0.60
CA LEU A 63 -8.44 0.29 -1.36
C LEU A 63 -7.25 -0.38 -0.66
N ALA A 64 -6.35 0.40 -0.07
CA ALA A 64 -5.21 -0.14 0.69
C ALA A 64 -5.66 -0.97 1.91
N VAL A 65 -6.73 -0.54 2.60
CA VAL A 65 -7.35 -1.33 3.69
C VAL A 65 -7.98 -2.61 3.17
N GLU A 66 -8.69 -2.58 2.04
CA GLU A 66 -9.27 -3.78 1.43
C GLU A 66 -8.18 -4.81 1.06
N ILE A 67 -7.09 -4.36 0.43
CA ILE A 67 -5.96 -5.23 0.10
C ILE A 67 -5.31 -5.77 1.37
N PHE A 68 -5.11 -4.94 2.40
CA PHE A 68 -4.61 -5.38 3.70
C PHE A 68 -5.48 -6.49 4.30
N GLU A 69 -6.81 -6.33 4.32
CA GLU A 69 -7.74 -7.31 4.85
C GLU A 69 -7.70 -8.63 4.06
N LEU A 70 -7.52 -8.57 2.74
CA LEU A 70 -7.35 -9.74 1.88
C LEU A 70 -6.03 -10.48 2.12
N MET A 71 -4.95 -9.73 2.38
CA MET A 71 -3.60 -10.28 2.46
C MET A 71 -3.22 -10.74 3.87
N LYS A 72 -3.75 -10.13 4.93
CA LYS A 72 -3.29 -10.37 6.31
C LYS A 72 -3.32 -11.82 6.78
N ASP A 73 -4.31 -12.59 6.33
CA ASP A 73 -4.47 -13.98 6.74
C ASP A 73 -3.77 -14.94 5.76
N LYS A 74 -3.58 -14.53 4.51
CA LYS A 74 -3.09 -15.38 3.43
C LYS A 74 -1.59 -15.23 3.15
N TYR A 75 -1.05 -14.04 3.38
CA TYR A 75 0.33 -13.65 3.11
C TYR A 75 0.89 -12.76 4.24
N PRO A 76 0.95 -13.24 5.49
CA PRO A 76 1.42 -12.44 6.61
C PRO A 76 2.86 -11.93 6.45
N GLU A 77 3.68 -12.61 5.64
CA GLU A 77 5.07 -12.23 5.33
C GLU A 77 5.20 -10.93 4.52
N THR A 78 4.12 -10.48 3.86
CA THR A 78 4.12 -9.21 3.12
C THR A 78 3.79 -8.02 4.02
N LEU A 79 3.55 -8.24 5.32
CA LEU A 79 3.11 -7.23 6.26
C LEU A 79 4.16 -6.90 7.31
N GLU A 80 4.37 -5.61 7.52
CA GLU A 80 5.04 -5.06 8.68
C GLU A 80 4.00 -4.24 9.48
N LEU A 81 3.57 -4.79 10.62
CA LEU A 81 2.59 -4.14 11.50
C LEU A 81 3.29 -3.25 12.53
N SER A 82 2.73 -2.07 12.77
CA SER A 82 3.15 -1.13 13.80
C SER A 82 1.92 -0.65 14.57
N VAL A 83 1.88 -0.94 15.87
CA VAL A 83 0.82 -0.46 16.76
C VAL A 83 1.33 0.79 17.48
N ILE A 84 0.59 1.89 17.38
CA ILE A 84 0.90 3.14 18.10
C ILE A 84 -0.14 3.30 19.21
N GLU A 85 0.33 3.33 20.46
CA GLU A 85 -0.47 3.51 21.68
C GLU A 85 -0.96 4.96 21.85
#